data_AF-A0A327TZJ5-F1
#
_entry.id   AF-A0A327TZJ5-F1
#
_cell.length_a   1.000
_cell.length_b   1.000
_cell.length_c   1.000
_cell.angle_alpha   90.00
_cell.angle_beta   90.00
_cell.angle_gamma   90.00
#
_symmetry.space_group_name_H-M   'P 1'
#
loop_
_entity.id
_entity.type
_entity.pdbx_description
1 polymer ?
#
loop_
_entity_poly.entity_id
_entity_poly.type
_entity_poly.pdbx_seq_one_letter_code
_entity_poly.pdbx_strand_id
1 'polypeptide(L)'
;MTDVRIDPHTDTAGDRLIRTLEAHGLTARTGTDVHTGTDMVTVDIAGGPEIWIADRTGHTDSPVDAHPGWVAVYRPHADLSDEGETEVYRSEGAGGFTQDTAALVVAVVQCAAARSLAAA
;
A
#
# COMPACT_ATOMS: atom_id res chain seq x y z
N MET A 1 22.69 -25.16 23.70
CA MET A 1 22.30 -23.76 23.88
C MET A 1 21.69 -23.33 22.56
N THR A 2 20.36 -23.38 22.50
CA THR A 2 19.61 -23.27 21.25
C THR A 2 19.63 -21.82 20.82
N ASP A 3 20.18 -21.57 19.64
CA ASP A 3 20.17 -20.27 18.96
C ASP A 3 18.71 -19.79 18.86
N VAL A 4 18.40 -18.71 19.55
CA VAL A 4 17.09 -18.05 19.44
C VAL A 4 17.08 -17.37 18.08
N ARG A 5 16.54 -18.06 17.08
CA ARG A 5 16.07 -17.39 15.85
C ARG A 5 14.92 -16.48 16.29
N ILE A 6 15.23 -15.21 16.52
CA ILE A 6 14.20 -14.17 16.48
C ILE A 6 13.72 -14.18 15.04
N ASP A 7 12.55 -14.76 14.78
CA ASP A 7 11.84 -14.54 13.52
C ASP A 7 11.46 -13.06 13.50
N PRO A 8 12.07 -12.21 12.65
CA PRO A 8 11.72 -10.82 12.56
C PRO A 8 10.50 -10.72 11.64
N HIS A 9 9.35 -11.22 12.10
CA HIS A 9 8.07 -10.67 11.65
C HIS A 9 7.97 -9.27 12.26
N THR A 10 8.73 -8.36 11.67
CA THR A 10 8.74 -6.95 11.98
C THR A 10 7.33 -6.44 11.69
N ASP A 11 6.55 -6.18 12.74
CA ASP A 11 5.15 -5.73 12.64
C ASP A 11 5.09 -4.25 12.17
N THR A 12 5.56 -4.02 10.95
CA THR A 12 5.64 -2.70 10.31
C THR A 12 4.26 -2.22 9.88
N ALA A 13 4.17 -0.91 9.61
CA ALA A 13 3.00 -0.31 9.00
C ALA A 13 2.60 -1.02 7.69
N GLY A 14 3.58 -1.33 6.83
CA GLY A 14 3.37 -2.04 5.56
C GLY A 14 2.86 -3.46 5.74
N ASP A 15 3.43 -4.23 6.67
CA ASP A 15 3.01 -5.61 6.95
C ASP A 15 1.56 -5.66 7.43
N ARG A 16 1.16 -4.73 8.30
CA ARG A 16 -0.24 -4.62 8.74
C ARG A 16 -1.17 -4.17 7.63
N LEU A 17 -0.71 -3.25 6.78
CA LEU A 17 -1.48 -2.80 5.61
C LEU A 17 -1.75 -3.96 4.66
N ILE A 18 -0.73 -4.75 4.29
CA ILE A 18 -0.87 -5.92 3.40
C ILE A 18 -1.91 -6.89 3.95
N ARG A 19 -1.79 -7.30 5.21
CA ARG A 19 -2.75 -8.20 5.84
C ARG A 19 -4.18 -7.65 5.80
N THR A 20 -4.34 -6.34 5.95
CA THR A 20 -5.64 -5.69 5.90
C THR A 20 -6.20 -5.69 4.47
N LEU A 21 -5.39 -5.36 3.46
CA LEU A 21 -5.79 -5.41 2.06
C LEU A 21 -6.19 -6.82 1.61
N GLU A 22 -5.39 -7.83 1.98
CA GLU A 22 -5.67 -9.25 1.70
C GLU A 22 -6.96 -9.74 2.38
N ALA A 23 -7.21 -9.31 3.62
CA ALA A 23 -8.47 -9.59 4.31
C ALA A 23 -9.70 -9.00 3.60
N HIS A 24 -9.50 -7.97 2.77
CA HIS A 24 -10.51 -7.36 1.90
C HIS A 24 -10.53 -7.94 0.48
N GLY A 25 -9.80 -9.03 0.22
CA GLY A 25 -9.80 -9.76 -1.04
C GLY A 25 -8.95 -9.14 -2.15
N LEU A 26 -8.06 -8.21 -1.80
CA LEU A 26 -7.11 -7.61 -2.74
C LEU A 26 -5.79 -8.40 -2.74
N THR A 27 -5.17 -8.51 -3.92
CA THR A 27 -3.80 -9.03 -4.03
C THR A 27 -2.82 -7.90 -3.79
N ALA A 28 -2.04 -7.97 -2.71
CA ALA A 28 -1.05 -6.98 -2.35
C ALA A 28 0.35 -7.61 -2.25
N ARG A 29 1.39 -6.85 -2.62
CA ARG A 29 2.79 -7.25 -2.50
C ARG A 29 3.66 -6.08 -2.09
N THR A 30 4.76 -6.35 -1.40
CA THR A 30 5.83 -5.35 -1.24
C THR A 30 6.66 -5.28 -2.52
N GLY A 31 7.07 -4.08 -2.89
CA GLY A 31 8.03 -3.83 -3.96
C GLY A 31 8.86 -2.58 -3.64
N THR A 32 9.98 -2.45 -4.32
CA THR A 32 10.77 -1.23 -4.33
C THR A 32 10.79 -0.71 -5.75
N ASP A 33 10.36 0.54 -5.96
CA ASP A 33 10.51 1.16 -7.27
C ASP A 33 12.00 1.37 -7.55
N VAL A 34 12.49 0.76 -8.63
CA VAL A 34 13.90 0.79 -9.02
C VAL A 34 14.39 2.18 -9.42
N HIS A 35 13.49 3.09 -9.80
CA HIS A 35 13.87 4.44 -10.23
C HIS A 35 14.02 5.38 -9.04
N THR A 36 13.10 5.32 -8.07
CA THR A 36 13.10 6.22 -6.91
C THR A 36 13.71 5.60 -5.65
N GLY A 37 13.82 4.26 -5.59
CA GLY A 37 14.20 3.54 -4.38
C GLY A 37 13.10 3.52 -3.30
N THR A 38 11.87 3.90 -3.66
CA THR A 38 10.72 3.97 -2.74
C THR A 38 10.22 2.56 -2.43
N ASP A 39 10.10 2.24 -1.15
CA ASP A 39 9.45 0.99 -0.71
C ASP A 39 7.96 1.19 -0.64
N MET A 40 7.20 0.28 -1.26
CA MET A 40 5.76 0.41 -1.41
C MET A 40 5.05 -0.93 -1.31
N VAL A 41 3.79 -0.84 -0.89
CA VAL A 41 2.80 -1.89 -1.07
C VAL A 41 2.11 -1.63 -2.41
N THR A 42 2.20 -2.59 -3.31
CA THR A 42 1.52 -2.60 -4.61
C THR A 42 0.28 -3.47 -4.53
N VAL A 43 -0.86 -2.93 -4.93
CA VAL A 43 -2.12 -3.66 -5.11
C VAL A 43 -2.37 -3.88 -6.59
N ASP A 44 -2.51 -5.14 -6.98
CA ASP A 44 -2.80 -5.52 -8.36
C ASP A 44 -4.27 -5.25 -8.70
N ILE A 45 -4.53 -4.63 -9.86
CA ILE A 45 -5.86 -4.54 -10.46
C ILE A 45 -5.87 -5.39 -11.74
N ALA A 46 -6.93 -6.18 -11.90
CA ALA A 46 -7.10 -7.03 -13.06
C ALA A 46 -6.95 -6.23 -14.38
N GLY A 47 -6.13 -6.75 -15.29
CA GLY A 47 -5.85 -6.12 -16.58
C GLY A 47 -4.56 -5.30 -16.64
N GLY A 48 -3.79 -5.21 -15.55
CA GLY A 48 -2.46 -4.59 -15.54
C GLY A 48 -2.30 -3.27 -14.77
N PRO A 49 -3.35 -2.47 -14.46
CA PRO A 49 -3.21 -1.34 -13.56
C PRO A 49 -2.82 -1.75 -12.13
N GLU A 50 -2.25 -0.81 -11.39
CA GLU A 50 -1.83 -1.03 -10.00
C GLU A 50 -2.21 0.16 -9.12
N ILE A 51 -2.24 -0.06 -7.81
CA ILE A 51 -2.23 1.04 -6.82
C ILE A 51 -0.97 0.90 -5.99
N TRP A 52 -0.17 1.96 -5.96
CA TRP A 52 1.05 2.05 -5.18
C TRP A 52 0.78 2.77 -3.88
N ILE A 53 1.24 2.21 -2.77
CA ILE A 53 0.98 2.73 -1.43
C ILE A 53 2.30 2.79 -0.66
N ALA A 54 2.63 3.96 -0.14
CA ALA A 54 3.75 4.14 0.77
C ALA A 54 3.34 5.12 1.86
N ASP A 55 4.09 5.17 2.95
CA ASP A 55 3.94 6.24 3.91
C ASP A 55 4.36 7.60 3.31
N ARG A 56 4.10 8.69 4.03
CA ARG A 56 4.44 10.06 3.57
C ARG A 56 5.94 10.28 3.32
N THR A 57 6.79 9.39 3.80
CA THR A 57 8.25 9.43 3.63
C THR A 57 8.75 8.51 2.52
N GLY A 58 7.86 7.76 1.85
CA GLY A 58 8.23 6.83 0.79
C GLY A 58 8.70 5.47 1.31
N HIS A 59 8.25 5.08 2.50
CA HIS A 59 8.64 3.84 3.15
C HIS A 59 7.42 3.02 3.57
N THR A 60 7.65 1.74 3.87
CA THR A 60 6.63 0.83 4.41
C THR A 60 7.09 0.12 5.68
N ASP A 61 8.35 0.27 6.04
CA ASP A 61 8.98 -0.33 7.23
C ASP A 61 8.82 0.53 8.49
N SER A 62 8.17 1.69 8.37
CA SER A 62 7.83 2.56 9.50
C SER A 62 7.14 1.78 10.64
N PRO A 63 7.55 1.99 11.90
CA PRO A 63 6.82 1.48 13.05
C PRO A 63 5.40 2.05 13.09
N VAL A 64 4.43 1.22 13.48
CA VAL A 64 3.01 1.59 13.60
C VAL A 64 2.80 2.87 14.43
N ASP A 65 3.50 3.00 15.55
CA ASP A 65 3.34 4.13 16.48
C ASP A 65 3.98 5.44 15.97
N ALA A 66 4.80 5.35 14.91
CA ALA A 66 5.49 6.48 14.28
C ALA A 66 4.98 6.73 12.85
N HIS A 67 3.86 6.11 12.47
CA HIS A 67 3.29 6.19 11.13
C HIS A 67 2.95 7.64 10.72
N PRO A 68 3.59 8.19 9.66
CA PRO A 68 3.43 9.59 9.28
C PRO A 68 2.18 9.87 8.44
N GLY A 69 1.35 8.85 8.18
CA GLY A 69 0.25 8.91 7.22
C GLY A 69 0.55 8.14 5.95
N TRP A 70 -0.49 7.84 5.18
CA TRP A 70 -0.40 7.08 3.94
C TRP A 70 -0.54 7.97 2.70
N VAL A 71 0.06 7.53 1.60
CA VAL A 71 -0.21 8.02 0.25
C VAL A 71 -0.50 6.81 -0.63
N ALA A 72 -1.58 6.88 -1.41
CA ALA A 72 -1.91 5.88 -2.41
C ALA A 72 -2.12 6.52 -3.78
N VAL A 73 -1.47 5.97 -4.80
CA VAL A 73 -1.52 6.45 -6.18
C VAL A 73 -1.96 5.32 -7.08
N TYR A 74 -3.04 5.54 -7.84
CA TYR A 74 -3.46 4.64 -8.90
C TYR A 74 -2.61 4.88 -10.15
N ARG A 75 -2.06 3.79 -10.70
CA ARG A 75 -1.22 3.76 -11.89
C ARG A 75 -1.90 2.93 -12.99
N PRO A 76 -2.50 3.56 -14.02
CA PRO A 76 -3.18 2.82 -15.09
C PRO A 76 -2.24 1.98 -15.96
N HIS A 77 -0.95 2.34 -15.98
CA HIS A 77 0.08 1.69 -16.79
C HIS A 77 1.15 0.99 -15.96
N ALA A 78 0.93 0.79 -14.66
CA ALA A 78 1.90 0.23 -13.72
C ALA A 78 3.30 0.86 -13.90
N ASP A 79 4.35 0.06 -13.94
CA ASP A 79 5.75 0.49 -14.15
C ASP A 79 6.06 1.10 -15.52
N LEU A 80 5.14 1.05 -16.49
CA LEU A 80 5.44 1.46 -17.87
C LEU A 80 5.41 2.98 -18.07
N SER A 81 4.58 3.70 -17.30
CA SER A 81 4.38 5.14 -17.46
C SER A 81 3.61 5.74 -16.27
N ASP A 82 3.93 6.99 -15.94
CA ASP A 82 3.20 7.80 -14.95
C ASP A 82 1.98 8.52 -15.57
N GLU A 83 1.74 8.34 -16.88
CA GLU A 83 0.62 8.97 -17.57
C GLU A 83 -0.72 8.51 -16.99
N GLY A 84 -1.59 9.47 -16.64
CA GLY A 84 -2.91 9.18 -16.08
C GLY A 84 -2.91 8.71 -14.62
N GLU A 85 -1.77 8.82 -13.93
CA GLU A 85 -1.72 8.62 -12.48
C GLU A 85 -2.69 9.52 -11.74
N THR A 86 -3.22 9.01 -10.64
CA THR A 86 -4.15 9.76 -9.79
C THR A 86 -3.97 9.37 -8.34
N GLU A 87 -3.84 10.37 -7.46
CA GLU A 87 -3.86 10.14 -6.02
C GLU A 87 -5.25 9.65 -5.59
N VAL A 88 -5.29 8.48 -4.98
CA VAL A 88 -6.50 7.83 -4.47
C VAL A 88 -6.73 8.22 -3.01
N TYR A 89 -5.65 8.40 -2.26
CA TYR A 89 -5.69 8.67 -0.84
C TYR A 89 -4.43 9.40 -0.37
N ARG A 90 -4.61 10.33 0.56
CA ARG A 90 -3.52 10.95 1.32
C ARG A 90 -3.99 11.29 2.72
N SER A 91 -3.14 11.04 3.71
CA SER A 91 -3.37 11.42 5.10
C SER A 91 -2.09 11.92 5.78
N GLU A 92 -2.27 12.56 6.94
CA GLU A 92 -1.20 13.10 7.78
C GLU A 92 -1.05 12.32 9.10
N GLY A 93 -1.56 11.07 9.16
CA GLY A 93 -1.44 10.18 10.34
C GLY A 93 -2.17 10.61 11.62
N ALA A 94 -2.78 11.81 11.65
CA ALA A 94 -3.35 12.44 12.86
C ALA A 94 -4.52 11.66 13.52
N GLY A 95 -5.12 10.68 12.84
CA GLY A 95 -6.16 9.79 13.38
C GLY A 95 -5.62 8.54 14.07
N GLY A 96 -4.30 8.34 14.07
CA GLY A 96 -3.66 7.10 14.51
C GLY A 96 -3.72 6.00 13.44
N PHE A 97 -2.74 5.10 13.49
CA PHE A 97 -2.50 4.10 12.46
C PHE A 97 -3.73 3.28 12.07
N THR A 98 -4.51 2.80 13.04
CA THR A 98 -5.67 1.91 12.76
C THR A 98 -6.75 2.62 11.97
N GLN A 99 -7.11 3.84 12.37
CA GLN A 99 -8.15 4.60 11.69
C GLN A 99 -7.69 5.05 10.31
N ASP A 100 -6.43 5.48 10.22
CA ASP A 100 -5.82 5.91 8.96
C ASP A 100 -5.74 4.78 7.94
N THR A 101 -5.23 3.62 8.37
CA THR A 101 -5.15 2.41 7.54
C THR A 101 -6.53 1.94 7.09
N ALA A 102 -7.55 1.99 7.97
CA ALA A 102 -8.91 1.61 7.58
C ALA A 102 -9.49 2.55 6.51
N ALA A 103 -9.28 3.86 6.63
CA ALA A 103 -9.75 4.84 5.65
C ALA A 103 -9.04 4.69 4.30
N LEU A 104 -7.72 4.48 4.32
CA LEU A 104 -6.93 4.12 3.14
C LEU A 104 -7.51 2.87 2.45
N VAL A 105 -7.69 1.77 3.19
CA VAL A 105 -8.17 0.49 2.62
C VAL A 105 -9.55 0.66 1.97
N VAL A 106 -10.46 1.43 2.57
CA VAL A 106 -11.76 1.74 1.94
C VAL A 106 -11.57 2.45 0.59
N ALA A 107 -10.69 3.45 0.52
CA ALA A 107 -10.43 4.17 -0.72
C ALA A 107 -9.82 3.26 -1.81
N VAL A 108 -8.87 2.41 -1.42
CA VAL A 108 -8.23 1.44 -2.33
C VAL A 108 -9.23 0.41 -2.85
N VAL A 109 -10.07 -0.17 -1.99
CA VAL A 109 -11.11 -1.14 -2.38
C VAL A 109 -12.11 -0.49 -3.34
N GLN A 110 -12.57 0.73 -3.06
CA GLN A 110 -13.47 1.45 -3.95
C GLN A 110 -12.84 1.75 -5.32
N CYS A 111 -11.56 2.16 -5.32
CA CYS A 111 -10.83 2.39 -6.56
C CYS A 111 -10.67 1.10 -7.37
N ALA A 112 -10.17 0.03 -6.77
CA ALA A 112 -9.98 -1.26 -7.42
C ALA A 112 -11.29 -1.79 -8.02
N ALA A 113 -12.39 -1.76 -7.26
CA ALA A 113 -13.70 -2.21 -7.72
C ALA A 113 -14.19 -1.40 -8.94
N ALA A 114 -14.09 -0.06 -8.87
CA ALA A 114 -14.51 0.81 -9.96
C ALA A 114 -13.71 0.58 -11.25
N ARG A 115 -12.41 0.30 -11.13
CA ARG A 115 -11.53 0.05 -12.29
C ARG A 115 -11.72 -1.34 -12.88
N SER A 116 -11.93 -2.37 -12.05
CA SER A 116 -12.24 -3.71 -12.54
C SER A 116 -13.58 -3.76 -13.29
N LEU A 117 -14.58 -2.98 -12.86
CA LEU A 117 -15.86 -2.85 -13.58
C LEU A 117 -15.72 -2.16 -14.95
N ALA A 118 -14.81 -1.18 -15.07
CA ALA A 118 -14.60 -0.45 -16.33
C ALA A 118 -13.81 -1.27 -17.38
N ALA A 119 -13.13 -2.34 -16.98
CA ALA A 119 -12.36 -3.20 -17.85
C ALA A 119 -13.14 -4.40 -18.43
N ALA A 120 -14.37 -4.63 -17.95
CA ALA A 120 -15.27 -5.71 -18.38
C ALA A 120 -16.22 -5.26 -19.51
#